data_AF-A0AAP0C4J4-F1
#
_entry.id   AF-A0AAP0C4J4-F1
#
_cell.length_a   1.000
_cell.length_b   1.000
_cell.length_c   1.000
_cell.angle_alpha   90.00
_cell.angle_beta   90.00
_cell.angle_gamma   90.00
#
_symmetry.space_group_name_H-M   'P 1'
#
loop_
_entity.id
_entity.type
_entity.pdbx_description
1 polymer ?
#
loop_
_entity_poly.entity_id
_entity_poly.type
_entity_poly.pdbx_seq_one_letter_code
_entity_poly.pdbx_strand_id
1 'polypeptide(L)'
;MVGPRRPQIVLFGSSIVEFSFGKEGWGAILADIYARKADIFVRGYGGWNSRQAVQVLDQVFPEDDHVQPSLVIVYFGGNDSKRPDPDGQGTHVPLREYVENMRKIAIHIK
;
A
#
# COMPACT_ATOMS: atom_id res chain seq x y z
N MET A 1 26.71 -0.50 -18.62
CA MET A 1 25.82 -1.68 -18.61
C MET A 1 24.78 -1.50 -17.52
N VAL A 2 23.50 -1.65 -17.83
CA VAL A 2 22.43 -1.72 -16.83
C VAL A 2 22.44 -3.15 -16.29
N GLY A 3 22.49 -3.32 -14.97
CA GLY A 3 22.48 -4.66 -14.34
C GLY A 3 21.15 -5.40 -14.55
N PRO A 4 21.01 -6.64 -14.04
CA PRO A 4 19.73 -7.35 -14.07
C PRO A 4 18.65 -6.54 -13.34
N ARG A 5 17.38 -6.81 -13.69
CA ARG A 5 16.22 -6.19 -13.04
C ARG A 5 16.28 -6.48 -11.53
N ARG A 6 16.02 -5.46 -10.71
CA ARG A 6 16.08 -5.59 -9.26
C ARG A 6 14.76 -6.10 -8.70
N PRO A 7 14.77 -6.80 -7.55
CA PRO A 7 13.57 -7.05 -6.76
C PRO A 7 12.80 -5.76 -6.52
N GLN A 8 11.46 -5.85 -6.55
CA GLN A 8 10.59 -4.71 -6.28
C GLN A 8 10.01 -4.81 -4.87
N ILE A 9 10.01 -3.69 -4.14
CA ILE A 9 9.31 -3.52 -2.87
C ILE A 9 8.21 -2.48 -3.08
N VAL A 10 6.95 -2.86 -2.87
CA VAL A 10 5.81 -1.94 -3.04
C VAL A 10 5.31 -1.49 -1.66
N LEU A 11 5.16 -0.18 -1.48
CA LEU A 11 4.52 0.42 -0.32
C LEU A 11 3.07 0.72 -0.70
N PHE A 12 2.10 0.02 -0.11
CA PHE A 12 0.68 0.13 -0.44
C PHE A 12 -0.11 0.61 0.77
N GLY A 13 -0.74 1.78 0.67
CA GLY A 13 -1.43 2.37 1.83
C GLY A 13 -2.12 3.68 1.53
N SER A 14 -2.43 4.43 2.59
CA SER A 14 -3.06 5.75 2.47
C SER A 14 -2.04 6.90 2.53
N SER A 15 -2.41 8.05 3.12
CA SER A 15 -1.61 9.28 3.18
C SER A 15 -0.22 9.09 3.79
N ILE A 16 -0.05 8.24 4.80
CA ILE A 16 1.28 7.95 5.39
C ILE A 16 2.22 7.30 4.35
N VAL A 17 1.68 6.51 3.44
CA VAL A 17 2.43 5.93 2.32
C VAL A 17 2.60 6.93 1.18
N GLU A 18 1.56 7.71 0.86
CA GLU A 18 1.62 8.74 -0.20
C GLU A 18 2.74 9.75 0.07
N PHE A 19 2.84 10.23 1.31
CA PHE A 19 3.84 11.21 1.72
C PHE A 19 5.17 10.57 2.16
N SER A 20 5.33 9.25 2.02
CA SER A 20 6.52 8.53 2.51
C SER A 20 7.82 8.94 1.82
N PHE A 21 7.76 9.53 0.63
CA PHE A 21 8.90 10.03 -0.14
C PHE A 21 9.16 11.53 0.07
N GLY A 22 8.44 12.17 1.00
CA GLY A 22 8.76 13.53 1.43
C GLY A 22 10.18 13.64 2.01
N LYS A 23 10.63 14.86 2.28
CA LYS A 23 11.95 15.11 2.89
C LYS A 23 12.07 14.31 4.20
N GLU A 24 13.11 13.48 4.30
CA GLU A 24 13.36 12.59 5.45
C GLU A 24 12.22 11.58 5.71
N GLY A 25 11.38 11.33 4.71
CA GLY A 25 10.31 10.35 4.76
C GLY A 25 10.84 8.92 4.75
N TRP A 26 10.15 8.02 5.44
CA TRP A 26 10.58 6.64 5.62
C TRP A 26 10.70 5.85 4.31
N GLY A 27 9.89 6.17 3.30
CA GLY A 27 9.98 5.57 1.97
C GLY A 27 11.23 6.03 1.22
N ALA A 28 11.59 7.31 1.32
CA ALA A 28 12.83 7.84 0.77
C ALA A 28 14.06 7.24 1.47
N ILE A 29 14.02 7.12 2.79
CA ILE A 29 15.06 6.46 3.59
C ILE A 29 15.20 4.98 3.18
N LEU A 30 14.09 4.27 2.97
CA LEU A 30 14.13 2.88 2.52
C LEU A 30 14.75 2.76 1.12
N ALA A 31 14.42 3.67 0.21
CA ALA A 31 15.01 3.71 -1.13
C ALA A 31 16.52 3.99 -1.10
N ASP A 32 17.00 4.83 -0.19
CA ASP A 32 18.42 5.08 0.02
C ASP A 32 19.14 3.84 0.58
N ILE A 33 18.60 3.20 1.62
CA ILE A 33 19.17 1.98 2.23
C ILE A 33 19.27 0.83 1.22
N TYR A 34 18.25 0.69 0.37
CA TYR A 34 18.17 -0.35 -0.67
C TYR A 34 18.72 0.12 -2.03
N ALA A 35 19.41 1.26 -2.07
CA ALA A 35 20.01 1.75 -3.29
C ALA A 35 20.87 0.66 -3.94
N ARG A 36 20.63 0.45 -5.25
CA ARG A 36 21.26 -0.59 -6.08
C ARG A 36 20.90 -2.04 -5.73
N LYS A 37 20.04 -2.29 -4.74
CA LYS A 37 19.63 -3.64 -4.30
C LYS A 37 18.17 -3.97 -4.65
N ALA A 38 17.25 -3.03 -4.46
CA ALA A 38 15.83 -3.18 -4.77
C ALA A 38 15.26 -1.85 -5.26
N ASP A 39 14.20 -1.91 -6.06
CA ASP A 39 13.44 -0.74 -6.47
C ASP A 39 12.23 -0.56 -5.55
N ILE A 40 12.03 0.64 -5.01
CA ILE A 40 10.92 0.96 -4.09
C ILE A 40 9.81 1.68 -4.85
N PHE A 41 8.60 1.14 -4.84
CA PHE A 41 7.43 1.72 -5.49
C PHE A 41 6.41 2.20 -4.47
N VAL A 42 5.94 3.44 -4.63
CA VAL A 42 4.87 4.00 -3.81
C VAL A 42 3.52 3.80 -4.49
N ARG A 43 2.58 3.20 -3.76
CA ARG A 43 1.14 3.06 -4.06
C ARG A 43 0.35 3.59 -2.87
N GLY A 44 0.62 4.84 -2.53
CA GLY A 44 -0.08 5.58 -1.46
C GLY A 44 -1.25 6.37 -2.03
N TYR A 45 -2.39 6.28 -1.36
CA TYR A 45 -3.63 6.95 -1.79
C TYR A 45 -4.26 7.72 -0.61
N GLY A 46 -3.98 9.01 -0.56
CA GLY A 46 -4.44 9.93 0.47
C GLY A 46 -5.95 9.89 0.65
N GLY A 47 -6.38 9.80 1.91
CA GLY A 47 -7.80 9.71 2.25
C GLY A 47 -8.44 8.32 2.09
N TRP A 48 -7.73 7.35 1.50
CA TRP A 48 -8.29 6.01 1.32
C TRP A 48 -8.37 5.18 2.60
N ASN A 49 -9.39 4.34 2.71
CA ASN A 49 -9.50 3.27 3.69
C ASN A 49 -9.33 1.88 3.04
N SER A 50 -9.46 0.81 3.82
CA SER A 50 -9.32 -0.55 3.31
C SER A 50 -10.37 -0.96 2.27
N ARG A 51 -11.57 -0.33 2.23
CA ARG A 51 -12.58 -0.63 1.20
C ARG A 51 -12.10 -0.25 -0.18
N GLN A 52 -11.56 0.96 -0.32
CA GLN A 52 -11.02 1.45 -1.58
C GLN A 52 -9.77 0.65 -1.99
N ALA A 53 -8.95 0.26 -1.03
CA ALA A 53 -7.79 -0.58 -1.29
C ALA A 53 -8.17 -1.92 -1.96
N VAL A 54 -9.21 -2.59 -1.45
CA VAL A 54 -9.70 -3.86 -2.02
C VAL A 54 -10.20 -3.71 -3.46
N GLN A 55 -10.82 -2.58 -3.80
CA GLN A 55 -11.41 -2.34 -5.12
C GLN A 55 -10.39 -2.22 -6.26
N VAL A 56 -9.12 -1.97 -5.94
CA VAL A 56 -8.07 -1.73 -6.94
C VAL A 56 -6.98 -2.78 -6.94
N LEU A 57 -7.15 -3.89 -6.21
CA LEU A 57 -6.11 -4.91 -6.06
C LEU A 57 -5.62 -5.43 -7.40
N ASP A 58 -6.52 -5.78 -8.33
CA ASP A 58 -6.15 -6.24 -9.67
C ASP A 58 -5.42 -5.17 -10.51
N GLN A 59 -5.67 -3.89 -10.24
CA GLN A 59 -5.04 -2.79 -10.97
C GLN A 59 -3.65 -2.48 -10.42
N VAL A 60 -3.46 -2.64 -9.12
CA VAL A 60 -2.19 -2.35 -8.43
C VAL A 60 -1.27 -3.57 -8.45
N PHE A 61 -1.83 -4.78 -8.36
CA PHE A 61 -1.16 -6.07 -8.34
C PHE A 61 -1.86 -7.05 -9.31
N PRO A 62 -1.69 -6.88 -10.64
CA PRO A 62 -2.23 -7.82 -11.61
C PRO A 62 -1.59 -9.20 -11.45
N GLU A 63 -2.39 -10.27 -11.45
CA GLU A 63 -1.88 -11.66 -11.32
C GLU A 63 -0.99 -12.06 -12.51
N ASP A 64 -1.24 -11.47 -13.67
CA ASP A 64 -0.58 -11.75 -14.95
C ASP A 64 0.62 -10.84 -15.25
N ASP A 65 1.02 -9.96 -14.31
CA ASP A 65 2.23 -9.16 -14.49
C ASP A 65 3.47 -10.06 -14.54
N HIS A 66 4.31 -9.84 -15.56
CA HIS A 66 5.58 -10.54 -15.74
C HIS A 66 6.55 -10.33 -14.57
N VAL A 67 6.36 -9.27 -13.77
CA VAL A 67 7.16 -9.00 -12.58
C VAL A 67 6.29 -8.77 -11.36
N GLN A 68 6.27 -9.76 -10.49
CA GLN A 68 5.64 -9.67 -9.18
C GLN A 68 6.57 -9.01 -8.16
N PRO A 69 6.05 -8.20 -7.23
CA PRO A 69 6.84 -7.62 -6.17
C PRO A 69 7.39 -8.71 -5.25
N SER A 70 8.64 -8.57 -4.83
CA SER A 70 9.27 -9.51 -3.89
C SER A 70 8.84 -9.24 -2.44
N LEU A 71 8.35 -8.03 -2.16
CA LEU A 71 7.78 -7.64 -0.88
C LEU A 71 6.72 -6.56 -1.10
N VAL A 72 5.61 -6.66 -0.38
CA VAL A 72 4.62 -5.58 -0.28
C VAL A 72 4.43 -5.22 1.19
N ILE A 73 4.55 -3.93 1.49
CA ILE A 73 4.25 -3.35 2.80
C ILE A 73 2.86 -2.74 2.73
N VAL A 74 1.89 -3.38 3.39
CA VAL A 74 0.51 -2.90 3.43
C VAL A 74 0.29 -2.04 4.68
N TYR A 75 -0.15 -0.80 4.49
CA TYR A 75 -0.31 0.21 5.55
C TYR A 75 -1.66 0.94 5.43
N PHE A 76 -2.73 0.23 5.75
CA PHE A 76 -4.10 0.76 5.92
C PHE A 76 -4.54 0.63 7.40
N GLY A 77 -5.71 1.19 7.76
CA GLY A 77 -6.25 1.14 9.11
C GLY A 77 -6.39 2.50 9.79
N GLY A 78 -5.52 3.47 9.47
CA GLY A 78 -5.59 4.82 10.03
C GLY A 78 -6.91 5.53 9.73
N ASN A 79 -7.34 5.50 8.46
CA ASN A 79 -8.62 6.08 8.05
C ASN A 79 -9.83 5.24 8.46
N ASP A 80 -9.68 3.91 8.46
CA ASP A 80 -10.69 2.93 8.87
C ASP A 80 -11.10 3.11 10.34
N SER A 81 -10.12 3.39 11.21
CA SER A 81 -10.30 3.54 12.65
C SER A 81 -10.81 4.90 13.11
N LYS A 82 -11.03 5.85 12.19
CA LYS A 82 -11.69 7.12 12.54
C LYS A 82 -13.08 6.86 13.11
N ARG A 83 -13.59 7.79 13.90
CA ARG A 83 -14.98 7.73 14.37
C ARG A 83 -15.92 7.74 13.16
N PRO A 84 -17.02 6.97 13.20
CA PRO A 84 -18.06 7.09 12.18
C PRO A 84 -18.59 8.52 12.17
N ASP A 85 -18.65 9.13 10.99
CA ASP A 85 -19.30 10.42 10.83
C ASP A 85 -20.83 10.24 10.91
N PRO A 86 -21.58 11.22 11.46
CA PRO A 86 -23.03 11.09 11.65
C PRO A 86 -23.82 10.86 10.36
N ASP A 87 -23.30 11.32 9.22
CA ASP A 87 -23.89 11.16 7.89
C ASP A 87 -23.42 9.89 7.15
N GLY A 88 -22.52 9.12 7.76
CA GLY A 88 -21.95 7.90 7.19
C GLY A 88 -20.98 8.12 6.03
N GLN A 89 -20.61 9.37 5.71
CA GLN A 89 -19.74 9.69 4.56
C GLN A 89 -18.25 9.68 4.91
N GLY A 90 -17.91 9.46 6.18
CA GLY A 90 -16.54 9.39 6.66
C GLY A 90 -15.73 8.21 6.14
N THR A 91 -14.43 8.22 6.43
CA THR A 91 -13.52 7.13 6.03
C THR A 91 -13.61 5.89 6.92
N HIS A 92 -14.49 5.89 7.93
CA HIS A 92 -14.62 4.81 8.90
C HIS A 92 -14.98 3.47 8.24
N VAL A 93 -14.33 2.41 8.71
CA VAL A 93 -14.63 1.02 8.36
C VAL A 93 -14.79 0.23 9.66
N PRO A 94 -15.93 -0.45 9.90
CA PRO A 94 -16.13 -1.28 11.08
C PRO A 94 -15.03 -2.34 11.20
N LEU A 95 -14.58 -2.60 12.43
CA LEU A 95 -13.44 -3.49 12.69
C LEU A 95 -13.56 -4.87 12.00
N ARG A 96 -14.74 -5.48 12.03
CA ARG A 96 -14.98 -6.78 11.39
C ARG A 96 -14.76 -6.72 9.87
N GLU A 97 -15.19 -5.62 9.24
CA GLU A 97 -15.01 -5.42 7.81
C GLU A 97 -13.55 -5.10 7.49
N TYR A 98 -12.88 -4.26 8.29
CA TYR A 98 -11.44 -3.99 8.14
C TYR A 98 -10.62 -5.28 8.17
N VAL A 99 -10.89 -6.18 9.13
CA VAL A 99 -10.21 -7.49 9.21
C VAL A 99 -10.43 -8.32 7.95
N GLU A 100 -11.65 -8.30 7.40
CA GLU A 100 -11.95 -9.02 6.15
C GLU A 100 -11.25 -8.38 4.94
N ASN A 101 -11.21 -7.05 4.86
CA ASN A 101 -10.51 -6.35 3.80
C ASN A 101 -9.00 -6.64 3.83
N MET A 102 -8.38 -6.63 5.02
CA MET A 102 -6.97 -7.00 5.17
C MET A 102 -6.71 -8.46 4.79
N ARG A 103 -7.63 -9.38 5.09
CA ARG A 103 -7.56 -10.78 4.63
C ARG A 103 -7.58 -10.86 3.11
N LYS A 104 -8.50 -10.17 2.43
CA LYS A 104 -8.59 -10.14 0.96
C LYS A 104 -7.31 -9.61 0.33
N ILE A 105 -6.79 -8.49 0.85
CA ILE A 105 -5.51 -7.90 0.40
C ILE A 105 -4.37 -8.92 0.55
N ALA A 106 -4.27 -9.60 1.70
CA ALA A 106 -3.22 -10.58 1.95
C ALA A 106 -3.34 -11.86 1.10
N ILE A 107 -4.56 -12.27 0.72
CA ILE A 107 -4.78 -13.41 -0.18
C ILE A 107 -4.41 -13.04 -1.62
N HIS A 108 -4.71 -11.82 -2.05
CA HIS A 108 -4.43 -11.34 -3.41
C HIS A 108 -2.94 -11.17 -3.71
N ILE A 109 -2.17 -10.69 -2.73
CA ILE A 109 -0.75 -10.34 -2.90
C ILE A 109 0.18 -11.57 -2.70
N LYS A 110 -0.37 -12.78 -2.57
CA LYS A 110 0.40 -13.99 -2.24
C LYS A 110 1.24 -14.52 -3.40
#